data_AF-A0A950S8H1-F1
#
_entry.id   AF-A0A950S8H1-F1
#
_cell.length_a   1.000
_cell.length_b   1.000
_cell.length_c   1.000
_cell.angle_alpha   90.00
_cell.angle_beta   90.00
_cell.angle_gamma   90.00
#
_symmetry.space_group_name_H-M   'P 1'
#
loop_
_entity.id
_entity.type
_entity.pdbx_description
1 polymer ?
#
loop_
_entity_poly.entity_id
_entity_poly.type
_entity_poly.pdbx_seq_one_letter_code
_entity_poly.pdbx_strand_id
1 'polypeptide(L)'
;MALLNEMTETTPLSRPPRRFRYHVLFSYASEDSEYVEAVRAALPKEARVFDYAEGTMWGERLARGIERRYKNEAPFCVVFISEDYLAKKWTKKELAIVVTVNERKPGYMLPVMRSGDVPEEIKEIVWLETTLSADKVAARIVAKLRDPPPAPWWFFISTREKVAAAVLLLAVILWFWPSRTTLKSADANSAGIIAHVVNVAPKTSTLVGQRLKFGSLPLEDFELRLNKSGSPTIFPGEHDIALTTLEIVTKCADGIRPSKHKVEPLLGKQLVTLEIDIRESDDAPGKFRRKTTTFPAAHLKPLVGRLVEEDDAQCD
;
A
#
# COMPACT_ATOMS: atom_id res chain seq x y z
N MET A 1 36.89 -16.74 41.34
CA MET A 1 37.32 -17.74 40.34
C MET A 1 36.67 -19.13 40.53
N ALA A 2 35.57 -19.26 41.28
CA ALA A 2 34.80 -20.52 41.38
C ALA A 2 33.34 -20.40 40.86
N LEU A 3 32.85 -19.18 40.57
CA LEU A 3 31.45 -18.92 40.19
C LEU A 3 31.16 -18.89 38.68
N LEU A 4 32.19 -18.98 37.82
CA LEU A 4 32.03 -18.92 36.36
C LEU A 4 32.00 -20.30 35.69
N ASN A 5 32.20 -21.39 36.44
CA ASN A 5 32.28 -22.75 35.90
C ASN A 5 31.03 -23.61 36.17
N GLU A 6 29.99 -23.06 36.82
CA GLU A 6 28.73 -23.78 37.12
C GLU A 6 27.57 -23.43 36.17
N MET A 7 27.72 -22.46 35.26
CA MET A 7 26.59 -22.02 34.40
C MET A 7 26.45 -22.80 33.07
N THR A 8 27.29 -23.79 32.79
CA THR A 8 27.24 -24.53 31.51
C THR A 8 26.40 -25.81 31.55
N GLU A 9 26.04 -26.31 32.72
CA GLU A 9 25.16 -27.47 32.86
C GLU A 9 23.78 -27.06 33.39
N THR A 10 22.73 -27.55 32.73
CA THR A 10 21.33 -27.67 33.22
C THR A 10 20.28 -26.59 32.90
N THR A 11 20.53 -25.53 32.12
CA THR A 11 19.38 -24.74 31.61
C THR A 11 18.70 -25.50 30.46
N PRO A 12 17.45 -26.00 30.62
CA PRO A 12 16.77 -26.75 29.58
C PRO A 12 16.51 -25.84 28.37
N LEU A 13 16.54 -26.42 27.17
CA LEU A 13 16.19 -25.66 25.96
C LEU A 13 14.73 -25.20 26.06
N SER A 14 14.51 -23.89 25.88
CA SER A 14 13.17 -23.33 25.72
C SER A 14 12.47 -23.97 24.53
N ARG A 15 11.14 -24.14 24.61
CA ARG A 15 10.33 -24.62 23.48
C ARG A 15 10.59 -23.79 22.22
N PRO A 16 10.47 -24.38 21.01
CA PRO A 16 10.65 -23.61 19.79
C PRO A 16 9.57 -22.52 19.73
N PRO A 17 9.85 -21.35 19.13
CA PRO A 17 8.84 -20.31 18.93
C PRO A 17 7.57 -20.91 18.32
N ARG A 18 6.36 -20.47 18.73
CA ARG A 18 5.07 -21.08 18.35
C ARG A 18 4.85 -21.34 16.85
N ARG A 19 5.57 -20.64 15.97
CA ARG A 19 5.55 -20.82 14.52
C ARG A 19 6.34 -22.04 14.00
N PHE A 20 7.24 -22.60 14.82
CA PHE A 20 8.10 -23.72 14.46
C PHE A 20 7.69 -24.99 15.22
N ARG A 21 7.78 -26.13 14.55
CA ARG A 21 7.50 -27.45 15.14
C ARG A 21 8.75 -28.05 15.78
N TYR A 22 9.91 -27.76 15.19
CA TYR A 22 11.21 -28.29 15.58
C TYR A 22 12.17 -27.16 15.94
N HIS A 23 13.19 -27.49 16.74
CA HIS A 23 14.30 -26.58 17.01
C HIS A 23 15.28 -26.56 15.84
N VAL A 24 15.49 -27.72 15.20
CA VAL A 24 16.46 -27.87 14.11
C VAL A 24 16.04 -29.01 13.19
N LEU A 25 16.33 -28.87 11.89
CA LEU A 25 16.20 -29.95 10.90
C LEU A 25 17.58 -30.53 10.60
N PHE A 26 17.65 -31.85 10.37
CA PHE A 26 18.84 -32.53 9.88
C PHE A 26 18.65 -32.97 8.43
N SER A 27 19.62 -32.61 7.59
CA SER A 27 19.72 -32.99 6.18
C SER A 27 20.98 -33.80 6.00
N TYR A 28 20.88 -35.08 5.65
CA TYR A 28 22.02 -35.99 5.55
C TYR A 28 21.75 -37.16 4.60
N ALA A 29 22.80 -37.84 4.16
CA ALA A 29 22.68 -39.06 3.35
C ALA A 29 22.46 -40.25 4.28
N SER A 30 21.70 -41.27 3.89
CA SER A 30 21.44 -42.44 4.76
C SER A 30 22.71 -43.13 5.29
N GLU A 31 23.82 -43.05 4.55
CA GLU A 31 25.15 -43.55 4.91
C GLU A 31 25.74 -42.82 6.13
N ASP A 32 25.37 -41.55 6.35
CA ASP A 32 25.80 -40.76 7.50
C ASP A 32 24.94 -40.99 8.76
N SER A 33 23.93 -41.87 8.68
CA SER A 33 22.93 -42.05 9.74
C SER A 33 23.52 -42.37 11.11
N GLU A 34 24.55 -43.21 11.19
CA GLU A 34 25.20 -43.57 12.45
C GLU A 34 25.79 -42.34 13.15
N TYR A 35 26.51 -41.49 12.41
CA TYR A 35 27.09 -40.26 12.96
C TYR A 35 26.01 -39.25 13.33
N VAL A 36 24.99 -39.08 12.49
CA VAL A 36 23.90 -38.13 12.75
C VAL A 36 23.06 -38.56 13.95
N GLU A 37 22.85 -39.86 14.15
CA GLU A 37 22.17 -40.38 15.32
C GLU A 37 23.00 -40.18 16.59
N ALA A 38 24.33 -40.33 16.51
CA ALA A 38 25.21 -39.97 17.63
C ALA A 38 25.10 -38.47 17.97
N VAL A 39 25.05 -37.58 16.97
CA VAL A 39 24.83 -36.14 17.20
C VAL A 39 23.46 -35.87 17.83
N ARG A 40 22.41 -36.56 17.36
CA ARG A 40 21.07 -36.47 17.92
C ARG A 40 21.03 -36.93 19.38
N ALA A 41 21.65 -38.07 19.68
CA ALA A 41 21.69 -38.62 21.03
C ALA A 41 22.44 -37.71 22.02
N ALA A 42 23.42 -36.94 21.54
CA ALA A 42 24.16 -35.96 22.32
C ALA A 42 23.42 -34.62 22.51
N LEU A 43 22.28 -34.38 21.84
CA LEU A 43 21.46 -33.20 22.07
C LEU A 43 20.62 -33.34 23.37
N PRO A 44 20.25 -32.21 24.02
CA PRO A 44 19.33 -32.24 25.15
C PRO A 44 17.99 -32.89 24.77
N LYS A 45 17.36 -33.61 25.70
CA LYS A 45 16.11 -34.36 25.45
C LYS A 45 14.96 -33.47 24.98
N GLU A 46 14.98 -32.18 25.30
CA GLU A 46 13.99 -31.19 24.89
C GLU A 46 14.15 -30.78 23.41
N ALA A 47 15.33 -31.04 22.81
CA ALA A 47 15.63 -30.70 21.43
C ALA A 47 14.81 -31.54 20.46
N ARG A 48 13.68 -30.98 20.03
CA ARG A 48 12.90 -31.48 18.89
C ARG A 48 13.70 -31.34 17.59
N VAL A 49 14.24 -32.44 17.10
CA VAL A 49 14.90 -32.57 15.81
C VAL A 49 13.94 -33.22 14.83
N PHE A 50 13.98 -32.80 13.57
CA PHE A 50 13.34 -33.53 12.48
C PHE A 50 14.41 -34.06 11.52
N ASP A 51 14.25 -35.30 11.08
CA ASP A 51 14.92 -35.83 9.91
C ASP A 51 13.97 -36.63 9.00
N TYR A 52 14.48 -37.05 7.84
CA TYR A 52 13.74 -37.82 6.85
C TYR A 52 13.79 -39.34 7.05
N ALA A 53 14.56 -39.84 8.02
CA ALA A 53 14.70 -41.28 8.25
C ALA A 53 13.48 -41.86 8.98
N GLU A 54 12.77 -41.05 9.78
CA GLU A 54 11.72 -41.53 10.71
C GLU A 54 10.36 -41.97 10.09
N GLY A 55 10.26 -42.23 8.78
CA GLY A 55 9.03 -42.81 8.17
C GLY A 55 7.77 -41.93 8.25
N THR A 56 7.88 -40.71 8.78
CA THR A 56 6.77 -39.76 9.04
C THR A 56 6.09 -39.19 7.79
N MET A 57 6.57 -39.54 6.60
CA MET A 57 6.02 -39.10 5.31
C MET A 57 5.30 -40.20 4.52
N TRP A 58 4.98 -41.34 5.14
CA TRP A 58 4.18 -42.38 4.49
C TRP A 58 2.87 -41.77 3.93
N GLY A 59 2.73 -41.78 2.60
CA GLY A 59 1.55 -41.23 1.89
C GLY A 59 1.59 -39.73 1.57
N GLU A 60 2.61 -38.97 1.98
CA GLU A 60 2.77 -37.57 1.58
C GLU A 60 3.38 -37.44 0.17
N ARG A 61 3.01 -36.39 -0.58
CA ARG A 61 3.73 -36.01 -1.80
C ARG A 61 5.11 -35.47 -1.43
N LEU A 62 6.08 -36.39 -1.37
CA LEU A 62 7.48 -36.22 -0.98
C LEU A 62 8.03 -34.80 -1.24
N ALA A 63 8.06 -34.37 -2.50
CA ALA A 63 8.61 -33.07 -2.92
C ALA A 63 7.96 -31.84 -2.23
N ARG A 64 6.63 -31.83 -2.05
CA ARG A 64 5.92 -30.70 -1.41
C ARG A 64 6.04 -30.74 0.12
N GLY A 65 6.11 -31.93 0.70
CA GLY A 65 6.33 -32.11 2.13
C GLY A 65 7.66 -31.51 2.60
N ILE A 66 8.69 -31.67 1.78
CA ILE A 66 10.06 -31.22 2.09
C ILE A 66 10.21 -29.73 2.04
N GLU A 67 9.79 -29.13 0.93
CA GLU A 67 9.94 -27.71 0.72
C GLU A 67 9.22 -26.93 1.82
N ARG A 68 8.03 -27.39 2.24
CA ARG A 68 7.30 -26.81 3.37
C ARG A 68 8.09 -26.91 4.68
N ARG A 69 8.63 -28.10 4.99
CA ARG A 69 9.34 -28.37 6.25
C ARG A 69 10.61 -27.53 6.35
N TYR A 70 11.48 -27.57 5.33
CA TYR A 70 12.71 -26.77 5.30
C TYR A 70 12.42 -25.26 5.32
N LYS A 71 11.38 -24.78 4.64
CA LYS A 71 11.08 -23.33 4.64
C LYS A 71 10.56 -22.81 5.98
N ASN A 72 9.75 -23.62 6.69
CA ASN A 72 8.83 -23.08 7.69
C ASN A 72 8.78 -23.80 9.05
N GLU A 73 9.32 -25.02 9.19
CA GLU A 73 9.07 -25.83 10.39
C GLU A 73 10.18 -25.78 11.45
N ALA A 74 11.33 -25.17 11.14
CA ALA A 74 12.41 -24.90 12.09
C ALA A 74 13.18 -23.59 11.78
N PRO A 75 13.86 -23.00 12.77
CA PRO A 75 14.72 -21.83 12.58
C PRO A 75 16.09 -22.14 11.94
N PHE A 76 16.57 -23.38 12.02
CA PHE A 76 17.86 -23.80 11.49
C PHE A 76 17.76 -25.15 10.77
N CYS A 77 18.65 -25.36 9.81
CA CYS A 77 18.90 -26.66 9.20
C CYS A 77 20.38 -27.00 9.26
N VAL A 78 20.72 -28.09 9.94
CA VAL A 78 22.06 -28.68 9.91
C VAL A 78 22.16 -29.57 8.68
N VAL A 79 23.14 -29.30 7.83
CA VAL A 79 23.38 -30.08 6.61
C VAL A 79 24.68 -30.83 6.78
N PHE A 80 24.61 -32.15 6.88
CA PHE A 80 25.76 -33.03 6.96
C PHE A 80 26.19 -33.40 5.54
N ILE A 81 27.37 -32.91 5.14
CA ILE A 81 27.84 -32.96 3.76
C ILE A 81 28.94 -34.00 3.65
N SER A 82 28.60 -35.14 3.04
CA SER A 82 29.51 -36.23 2.69
C SER A 82 29.58 -36.39 1.17
N GLU A 83 30.52 -37.20 0.68
CA GLU A 83 30.56 -37.62 -0.72
C GLU A 83 29.22 -38.26 -1.16
N ASP A 84 28.61 -39.10 -0.30
CA ASP A 84 27.31 -39.73 -0.56
C ASP A 84 26.16 -38.71 -0.60
N TYR A 85 26.21 -37.70 0.29
CA TYR A 85 25.27 -36.58 0.26
C TYR A 85 25.37 -35.81 -1.06
N LEU A 86 26.57 -35.61 -1.59
CA LEU A 86 26.80 -34.92 -2.85
C LEU A 86 26.56 -35.80 -4.08
N ALA A 87 26.55 -37.13 -3.95
CA ALA A 87 26.26 -38.03 -5.06
C ALA A 87 24.74 -38.20 -5.29
N LYS A 88 23.93 -38.20 -4.22
CA LYS A 88 22.51 -38.55 -4.31
C LYS A 88 21.64 -37.43 -4.88
N LYS A 89 20.73 -37.81 -5.78
CA LYS A 89 19.76 -36.89 -6.42
C LYS A 89 18.86 -36.18 -5.39
N TRP A 90 18.59 -36.84 -4.28
CA TRP A 90 17.64 -36.38 -3.29
C TRP A 90 18.20 -35.29 -2.38
N THR A 91 19.33 -35.58 -1.76
CA THR A 91 20.12 -34.67 -0.94
C THR A 91 20.56 -33.43 -1.73
N LYS A 92 20.85 -33.56 -3.04
CA LYS A 92 21.05 -32.38 -3.92
C LYS A 92 19.83 -31.45 -3.97
N LYS A 93 18.61 -32.00 -4.01
CA LYS A 93 17.39 -31.17 -3.98
C LYS A 93 17.19 -30.52 -2.62
N GLU A 94 17.47 -31.24 -1.53
CA GLU A 94 17.42 -30.68 -0.18
C GLU A 94 18.44 -29.55 -0.01
N LEU A 95 19.67 -29.74 -0.48
CA LEU A 95 20.72 -28.72 -0.49
C LEU A 95 20.27 -27.46 -1.24
N ALA A 96 19.73 -27.61 -2.45
CA ALA A 96 19.23 -26.46 -3.22
C ALA A 96 18.13 -25.68 -2.47
N ILE A 97 17.19 -26.38 -1.82
CA ILE A 97 16.14 -25.74 -1.01
C ILE A 97 16.76 -24.99 0.18
N VAL A 98 17.67 -25.63 0.90
CA VAL A 98 18.32 -25.05 2.09
C VAL A 98 19.14 -23.82 1.71
N VAL A 99 19.90 -23.87 0.63
CA VAL A 99 20.67 -22.72 0.09
C VAL A 99 19.73 -21.56 -0.25
N THR A 100 18.65 -21.80 -1.00
CA THR A 100 17.65 -20.75 -1.32
C THR A 100 17.00 -20.16 -0.05
N VAL A 101 16.76 -20.97 0.98
CA VAL A 101 16.23 -20.46 2.26
C VAL A 101 17.27 -19.62 2.99
N ASN A 102 18.54 -20.04 2.97
CA ASN A 102 19.64 -19.33 3.61
C ASN A 102 19.93 -17.97 2.94
N GLU A 103 19.81 -17.85 1.62
CA GLU A 103 19.90 -16.56 0.91
C GLU A 103 18.88 -15.54 1.44
N ARG A 104 17.66 -16.01 1.77
CA ARG A 104 16.58 -15.17 2.31
C ARG A 104 16.67 -14.98 3.83
N LYS A 105 17.33 -15.90 4.52
CA LYS A 105 17.48 -15.97 5.98
C LYS A 105 18.93 -16.33 6.32
N PRO A 106 19.89 -15.39 6.20
CA PRO A 106 21.29 -15.69 6.46
C PRO A 106 21.49 -16.28 7.86
N GLY A 107 22.24 -17.39 7.94
CA GLY A 107 22.47 -18.13 9.18
C GLY A 107 21.43 -19.22 9.47
N TYR A 108 20.51 -19.49 8.54
CA TYR A 108 19.60 -20.64 8.60
C TYR A 108 20.33 -21.97 8.38
N MET A 109 21.26 -22.01 7.42
CA MET A 109 22.03 -23.22 7.09
C MET A 109 23.25 -23.34 8.01
N LEU A 110 23.43 -24.51 8.60
CA LEU A 110 24.56 -24.88 9.46
C LEU A 110 25.29 -26.08 8.84
N PRO A 111 26.28 -25.87 7.94
CA PRO A 111 26.96 -26.98 7.28
C PRO A 111 27.94 -27.71 8.21
N VAL A 112 27.93 -29.04 8.15
CA VAL A 112 28.89 -29.93 8.82
C VAL A 112 29.52 -30.81 7.75
N MET A 113 30.79 -30.58 7.44
CA MET A 113 31.52 -31.39 6.48
C MET A 113 31.82 -32.77 7.11
N ARG A 114 31.62 -33.84 6.34
CA ARG A 114 31.85 -35.24 6.72
C ARG A 114 32.88 -35.91 5.83
N SER A 115 32.81 -35.71 4.51
CA SER A 115 33.80 -36.19 3.53
C SER A 115 33.65 -35.46 2.19
N GLY A 116 34.70 -35.46 1.37
CA GLY A 116 34.71 -34.86 0.04
C GLY A 116 35.03 -33.36 0.02
N ASP A 117 34.85 -32.76 -1.16
CA ASP A 117 35.12 -31.34 -1.40
C ASP A 117 33.93 -30.44 -1.03
N VAL A 118 34.23 -29.18 -0.71
CA VAL A 118 33.22 -28.15 -0.42
C VAL A 118 32.47 -27.78 -1.71
N PRO A 119 31.14 -27.96 -1.78
CA PRO A 119 30.33 -27.54 -2.92
C PRO A 119 30.40 -26.03 -3.18
N GLU A 120 30.33 -25.63 -4.45
CA GLU A 120 30.35 -24.22 -4.85
C GLU A 120 29.27 -23.40 -4.13
N GLU A 121 28.07 -23.98 -3.99
CA GLU A 121 26.88 -23.35 -3.43
C GLU A 121 27.03 -22.95 -1.96
N ILE A 122 28.06 -23.44 -1.26
CA ILE A 122 28.27 -23.17 0.16
C ILE A 122 29.65 -22.57 0.47
N LYS A 123 30.48 -22.27 -0.54
CA LYS A 123 31.86 -21.80 -0.33
C LYS A 123 31.96 -20.53 0.52
N GLU A 124 30.94 -19.68 0.49
CA GLU A 124 30.86 -18.44 1.27
C GLU A 124 30.22 -18.62 2.66
N ILE A 125 29.80 -19.84 3.02
CA ILE A 125 29.15 -20.16 4.29
C ILE A 125 30.16 -20.84 5.21
N VAL A 126 30.32 -20.38 6.45
CA VAL A 126 31.20 -21.04 7.43
C VAL A 126 30.66 -22.42 7.80
N TRP A 127 31.47 -23.47 7.68
CA TRP A 127 31.14 -24.86 8.03
C TRP A 127 31.91 -25.39 9.25
N LEU A 128 31.42 -26.48 9.82
CA LEU A 128 32.14 -27.29 10.81
C LEU A 128 32.85 -28.48 10.14
N GLU A 129 33.99 -28.91 10.66
CA GLU A 129 34.83 -29.97 10.06
C GLU A 129 34.49 -31.39 10.54
N THR A 130 34.84 -32.39 9.71
CA THR A 130 34.69 -33.84 9.91
C THR A 130 35.30 -34.39 11.20
N THR A 131 36.37 -33.77 11.68
CA THR A 131 37.17 -34.25 12.82
C THR A 131 36.48 -34.01 14.17
N LEU A 132 35.34 -33.28 14.17
CA LEU A 132 34.57 -33.04 15.39
C LEU A 132 33.77 -34.27 15.81
N SER A 133 33.89 -34.62 17.09
CA SER A 133 33.02 -35.61 17.71
C SER A 133 31.56 -35.16 17.70
N ALA A 134 30.64 -36.13 17.74
CA ALA A 134 29.20 -35.87 17.78
C ALA A 134 28.81 -34.89 18.90
N ASP A 135 29.40 -35.05 20.10
CA ASP A 135 29.16 -34.17 21.26
C ASP A 135 29.53 -32.72 20.99
N LYS A 136 30.65 -32.48 20.28
CA LYS A 136 31.09 -31.13 19.94
C LYS A 136 30.14 -30.49 18.93
N VAL A 137 29.66 -31.24 17.95
CA VAL A 137 28.66 -30.74 16.99
C VAL A 137 27.35 -30.43 17.71
N ALA A 138 26.87 -31.33 18.56
CA ALA A 138 25.68 -31.13 19.37
C ALA A 138 25.80 -29.87 20.26
N ALA A 139 26.94 -29.66 20.92
CA ALA A 139 27.19 -28.47 21.73
C ALA A 139 27.14 -27.17 20.89
N ARG A 140 27.67 -27.18 19.66
CA ARG A 140 27.58 -26.02 18.74
C ARG A 140 26.16 -25.75 18.28
N ILE A 141 25.37 -26.80 18.02
CA ILE A 141 23.94 -26.68 17.71
C ILE A 141 23.20 -26.04 18.90
N VAL A 142 23.42 -26.54 20.12
CA VAL A 142 22.81 -25.99 21.34
C VAL A 142 23.17 -24.51 21.53
N ALA A 143 24.43 -24.13 21.31
CA ALA A 143 24.85 -22.74 21.36
C ALA A 143 24.07 -21.85 20.37
N LYS A 144 23.90 -22.31 19.12
CA LYS A 144 23.09 -21.61 18.10
C LYS A 144 21.61 -21.53 18.45
N LEU A 145 21.06 -22.57 19.10
CA LEU A 145 19.67 -22.58 19.55
C LEU A 145 19.42 -21.62 20.72
N ARG A 146 20.41 -21.43 21.59
CA ARG A 146 20.32 -20.53 22.75
C ARG A 146 20.54 -19.06 22.35
N ASP A 147 21.47 -18.81 21.44
CA ASP A 147 21.81 -17.47 20.95
C ASP A 147 21.72 -17.41 19.41
N PRO A 148 20.49 -17.37 18.86
CA PRO A 148 20.31 -17.24 17.42
C PRO A 148 20.87 -15.89 16.95
N PRO A 149 21.47 -15.81 15.74
CA PRO A 149 22.00 -14.54 15.23
C PRO A 149 20.90 -13.46 15.27
N PRO A 150 21.23 -12.21 15.62
CA PRO A 150 20.23 -11.16 15.79
C PRO A 150 19.49 -10.97 14.48
N ALA A 151 18.21 -11.37 14.44
CA ALA A 151 17.36 -11.04 13.31
C ALA A 151 17.16 -9.52 13.29
N PRO A 152 17.13 -8.88 12.11
CA PRO A 152 16.86 -7.45 12.04
C PRO A 152 15.51 -7.14 12.70
N TRP A 153 15.41 -6.00 13.39
CA TRP A 153 14.28 -5.66 14.27
C TRP A 153 12.89 -5.83 13.62
N TRP A 154 12.76 -5.57 12.32
CA TRP A 154 11.51 -5.74 11.56
C TRP A 154 11.04 -7.20 11.41
N PHE A 155 11.88 -8.18 11.75
CA PHE A 155 11.55 -9.60 11.79
C PHE A 155 10.70 -10.00 13.00
N PHE A 156 10.79 -9.22 14.09
CA PHE A 156 10.02 -9.43 15.32
C PHE A 156 8.70 -8.66 15.34
N ILE A 157 8.50 -7.72 14.42
CA ILE A 157 7.24 -6.97 14.31
C ILE A 157 6.16 -7.90 13.75
N SER A 158 5.08 -8.02 14.49
CA SER A 158 3.93 -8.84 14.10
C SER A 158 3.28 -8.29 12.82
N THR A 159 2.59 -9.15 12.06
CA THR A 159 1.84 -8.70 10.87
C THR A 159 0.85 -7.59 11.20
N ARG A 160 0.25 -7.62 12.41
CA ARG A 160 -0.70 -6.60 12.88
C ARG A 160 -0.03 -5.23 13.03
N GLU A 161 1.16 -5.19 13.61
CA GLU A 161 1.92 -3.94 13.79
C GLU A 161 2.40 -3.38 12.45
N LYS A 162 2.79 -4.23 11.49
CA LYS A 162 3.14 -3.79 10.13
C LYS A 162 1.95 -3.17 9.42
N VAL A 163 0.77 -3.79 9.53
CA VAL A 163 -0.47 -3.25 8.96
C VAL A 163 -0.85 -1.93 9.63
N ALA A 164 -0.77 -1.84 10.96
CA ALA A 164 -1.05 -0.61 11.68
C ALA A 164 -0.10 0.54 11.27
N ALA A 165 1.20 0.26 11.16
CA ALA A 165 2.18 1.24 10.69
C ALA A 165 1.90 1.68 9.24
N ALA A 166 1.54 0.75 8.36
CA ALA A 166 1.18 1.07 6.98
C ALA A 166 -0.09 1.93 6.90
N VAL A 167 -1.11 1.64 7.72
CA VAL A 167 -2.34 2.44 7.80
C VAL A 167 -2.06 3.85 8.33
N LEU A 168 -1.23 3.99 9.36
CA LEU A 168 -0.80 5.30 9.87
C LEU A 168 -0.03 6.09 8.81
N LEU A 169 0.90 5.45 8.11
CA LEU A 169 1.65 6.07 7.02
C LEU A 169 0.71 6.54 5.90
N LEU A 170 -0.25 5.71 5.50
CA LEU A 170 -1.24 6.06 4.47
C LEU A 170 -2.11 7.24 4.93
N ALA A 171 -2.55 7.26 6.18
CA ALA A 171 -3.32 8.37 6.74
C ALA A 171 -2.53 9.68 6.72
N VAL A 172 -1.23 9.65 7.06
CA VAL A 172 -0.34 10.81 6.98
C VAL A 172 -0.18 11.27 5.52
N ILE A 173 0.04 10.36 4.58
CA ILE A 173 0.14 10.68 3.15
C ILE A 173 -1.15 11.36 2.66
N LEU A 174 -2.31 10.79 2.99
CA LEU A 174 -3.62 11.36 2.63
C LEU A 174 -3.88 12.73 3.28
N TRP A 175 -3.35 12.96 4.50
CA TRP A 175 -3.45 14.25 5.18
C TRP A 175 -2.71 15.37 4.43
N PHE A 176 -1.55 15.07 3.84
CA PHE A 176 -0.77 16.04 3.06
C PHE A 176 -1.15 16.08 1.57
N TRP A 177 -2.12 15.27 1.13
CA TRP A 177 -2.57 15.29 -0.26
C TRP A 177 -3.35 16.58 -0.55
N PRO A 178 -2.92 17.40 -1.53
CA PRO A 178 -3.57 18.68 -1.82
C PRO A 178 -4.97 18.47 -2.40
N SER A 179 -5.90 19.38 -2.05
CA SER A 179 -7.22 19.34 -2.66
C SER A 179 -7.21 19.84 -4.08
N ARG A 180 -7.95 19.17 -4.97
CA ARG A 180 -8.11 19.61 -6.36
C ARG A 180 -9.54 19.44 -6.81
N THR A 181 -10.19 20.57 -6.98
CA THR A 181 -11.54 20.68 -7.50
C THR A 181 -11.50 21.20 -8.93
N THR A 182 -12.28 20.58 -9.81
CA THR A 182 -12.38 20.93 -11.23
C THR A 182 -13.83 21.17 -11.61
N LEU A 183 -14.07 22.24 -12.36
CA LEU A 183 -15.35 22.50 -13.01
C LEU A 183 -15.34 21.79 -14.36
N LYS A 184 -16.19 20.78 -14.54
CA LYS A 184 -16.21 19.92 -15.73
C LYS A 184 -17.10 20.48 -16.82
N SER A 185 -18.32 20.85 -16.45
CA SER A 185 -19.31 21.39 -17.37
C SER A 185 -20.28 22.28 -16.60
N ALA A 186 -21.02 23.08 -17.36
CA ALA A 186 -22.14 23.83 -16.85
C ALA A 186 -23.26 23.80 -17.87
N ASP A 187 -24.49 23.85 -17.39
CA ASP A 187 -25.67 23.94 -18.21
C ASP A 187 -26.71 24.86 -17.57
N ALA A 188 -27.71 25.30 -18.33
CA ALA A 188 -28.78 26.15 -17.85
C ALA A 188 -30.16 25.64 -18.26
N ASN A 189 -31.12 25.83 -17.37
CA ASN A 189 -32.53 25.53 -17.58
C ASN A 189 -33.42 26.63 -16.99
N SER A 190 -34.74 26.46 -17.01
CA SER A 190 -35.69 27.46 -16.48
C SER A 190 -35.53 27.74 -14.97
N ALA A 191 -35.00 26.79 -14.20
CA ALA A 191 -34.81 26.92 -12.76
C ALA A 191 -33.50 27.62 -12.39
N GLY A 192 -32.47 27.54 -13.24
CA GLY A 192 -31.16 28.13 -12.97
C GLY A 192 -30.04 27.53 -13.82
N ILE A 193 -28.82 27.64 -13.31
CA ILE A 193 -27.61 27.09 -13.90
C ILE A 193 -27.14 25.91 -13.03
N ILE A 194 -26.78 24.80 -13.65
CA ILE A 194 -26.20 23.63 -12.97
C ILE A 194 -24.73 23.55 -13.35
N ALA A 195 -23.86 23.59 -12.35
CA ALA A 195 -22.42 23.45 -12.52
C ALA A 195 -21.97 22.07 -12.05
N HIS A 196 -21.40 21.27 -12.94
CA HIS A 196 -20.86 19.94 -12.63
C HIS A 196 -19.42 20.07 -12.16
N VAL A 197 -19.18 19.74 -10.89
CA VAL A 197 -17.89 19.91 -10.23
C VAL A 197 -17.39 18.58 -9.69
N VAL A 198 -16.09 18.33 -9.84
CA VAL A 198 -15.43 17.11 -9.36
C VAL A 198 -14.31 17.48 -8.41
N ASN A 199 -14.39 17.01 -7.17
CA ASN A 199 -13.34 17.10 -6.17
C ASN A 199 -12.67 15.74 -6.01
N VAL A 200 -11.44 15.61 -6.51
CA VAL A 200 -10.69 14.34 -6.47
C VAL A 200 -9.92 14.11 -5.16
N ALA A 201 -10.07 15.01 -4.19
CA ALA A 201 -9.31 15.00 -2.96
C ALA A 201 -10.05 14.34 -1.80
N PRO A 202 -9.33 13.87 -0.75
CA PRO A 202 -9.97 13.34 0.46
C PRO A 202 -10.62 14.43 1.33
N LYS A 203 -10.37 15.71 1.05
CA LYS A 203 -10.85 16.86 1.82
C LYS A 203 -11.90 17.65 1.06
N THR A 204 -12.78 18.32 1.79
CA THR A 204 -13.80 19.20 1.23
C THR A 204 -13.21 20.52 0.72
N SER A 205 -13.82 21.10 -0.30
CA SER A 205 -13.49 22.44 -0.78
C SER A 205 -14.67 23.39 -0.59
N THR A 206 -14.44 24.69 -0.66
CA THR A 206 -15.48 25.72 -0.46
C THR A 206 -15.66 26.55 -1.72
N LEU A 207 -16.88 26.63 -2.21
CA LEU A 207 -17.34 27.61 -3.18
C LEU A 207 -17.37 28.99 -2.52
N VAL A 208 -16.58 29.93 -3.02
CA VAL A 208 -16.48 31.29 -2.44
C VAL A 208 -17.02 32.37 -3.35
N GLY A 209 -17.18 32.11 -4.64
CA GLY A 209 -17.77 33.04 -5.59
C GLY A 209 -18.18 32.37 -6.89
N GLN A 210 -19.20 32.92 -7.55
CA GLN A 210 -19.74 32.37 -8.78
C GLN A 210 -20.32 33.52 -9.62
N ARG A 211 -19.98 33.58 -10.91
CA ARG A 211 -20.49 34.63 -11.80
C ARG A 211 -20.57 34.15 -13.23
N LEU A 212 -21.46 34.76 -14.00
CA LEU A 212 -21.52 34.53 -15.43
C LEU A 212 -20.88 35.70 -16.19
N LYS A 213 -20.13 35.36 -17.22
CA LYS A 213 -19.51 36.30 -18.15
C LYS A 213 -20.14 36.16 -19.53
N PHE A 214 -20.63 37.26 -20.05
CA PHE A 214 -21.44 37.29 -21.27
C PHE A 214 -20.68 37.78 -22.51
N GLY A 215 -19.45 38.28 -22.33
CA GLY A 215 -18.60 38.72 -23.43
C GLY A 215 -19.25 39.84 -24.24
N SER A 216 -19.50 39.58 -25.53
CA SER A 216 -20.11 40.54 -26.46
C SER A 216 -21.63 40.53 -26.46
N LEU A 217 -22.30 39.65 -25.72
CA LEU A 217 -23.75 39.73 -25.55
C LEU A 217 -24.12 41.05 -24.85
N PRO A 218 -25.29 41.64 -25.18
CA PRO A 218 -25.81 42.84 -24.53
C PRO A 218 -26.38 42.55 -23.13
N LEU A 219 -25.71 41.68 -22.37
CA LEU A 219 -26.04 41.29 -21.00
C LEU A 219 -24.88 41.67 -20.09
N GLU A 220 -25.20 42.23 -18.93
CA GLU A 220 -24.21 42.54 -17.90
C GLU A 220 -23.68 41.27 -17.26
N ASP A 221 -22.41 41.27 -16.88
CA ASP A 221 -21.85 40.19 -16.08
C ASP A 221 -22.43 40.27 -14.66
N PHE A 222 -22.97 39.17 -14.13
CA PHE A 222 -23.57 39.17 -12.80
C PHE A 222 -23.15 38.00 -11.94
N GLU A 223 -23.24 38.21 -10.62
CA GLU A 223 -22.98 37.19 -9.62
C GLU A 223 -24.17 36.23 -9.49
N LEU A 224 -23.85 34.95 -9.41
CA LEU A 224 -24.84 33.90 -9.16
C LEU A 224 -24.97 33.67 -7.66
N ARG A 225 -26.11 33.11 -7.24
CA ARG A 225 -26.34 32.68 -5.86
C ARG A 225 -26.58 31.17 -5.85
N LEU A 226 -26.11 30.50 -4.80
CA LEU A 226 -26.57 29.15 -4.52
C LEU A 226 -28.10 29.13 -4.40
N ASN A 227 -28.73 28.10 -4.93
CA ASN A 227 -30.16 27.88 -4.68
C ASN A 227 -30.41 27.65 -3.17
N LYS A 228 -31.65 27.78 -2.70
CA LYS A 228 -32.03 27.68 -1.27
C LYS A 228 -31.57 26.39 -0.58
N SER A 229 -31.39 25.30 -1.31
CA SER A 229 -30.89 24.01 -0.82
C SER A 229 -29.39 23.77 -1.09
N GLY A 230 -28.71 24.72 -1.72
CA GLY A 230 -27.32 24.61 -2.11
C GLY A 230 -26.37 24.80 -0.93
N SER A 231 -25.30 24.01 -0.89
CA SER A 231 -24.20 24.16 0.06
C SER A 231 -22.98 24.76 -0.63
N PRO A 232 -22.26 25.70 0.02
CA PRO A 232 -20.96 26.14 -0.47
C PRO A 232 -19.88 25.07 -0.29
N THR A 233 -20.13 24.00 0.47
CA THR A 233 -19.17 22.92 0.69
C THR A 233 -19.26 21.87 -0.42
N ILE A 234 -18.12 21.61 -1.07
CA ILE A 234 -17.96 20.62 -2.12
C ILE A 234 -17.25 19.39 -1.52
N PHE A 235 -18.00 18.31 -1.34
CA PHE A 235 -17.47 17.07 -0.81
C PHE A 235 -16.61 16.34 -1.85
N PRO A 236 -15.74 15.40 -1.43
CA PRO A 236 -15.08 14.48 -2.35
C PRO A 236 -16.08 13.81 -3.31
N GLY A 237 -15.70 13.62 -4.56
CA GLY A 237 -16.53 13.03 -5.62
C GLY A 237 -17.11 14.04 -6.61
N GLU A 238 -18.15 13.61 -7.33
CA GLU A 238 -18.85 14.40 -8.35
C GLU A 238 -20.12 15.01 -7.77
N HIS A 239 -20.34 16.30 -8.03
CA HIS A 239 -21.46 17.07 -7.47
C HIS A 239 -22.02 18.07 -8.47
N ASP A 240 -23.34 18.24 -8.42
CA ASP A 240 -24.07 19.22 -9.20
C ASP A 240 -24.43 20.41 -8.31
N ILE A 241 -23.91 21.58 -8.65
CA ILE A 241 -24.16 22.82 -7.90
C ILE A 241 -25.23 23.61 -8.64
N ALA A 242 -26.41 23.71 -8.03
CA ALA A 242 -27.51 24.52 -8.55
C ALA A 242 -27.32 26.00 -8.17
N LEU A 243 -27.17 26.83 -9.19
CA LEU A 243 -26.95 28.28 -9.14
C LEU A 243 -28.17 29.01 -9.70
N THR A 244 -28.50 30.16 -9.13
CA THR A 244 -29.68 30.95 -9.48
C THR A 244 -29.32 32.44 -9.54
N THR A 245 -30.12 33.22 -10.25
CA THR A 245 -30.08 34.68 -10.20
C THR A 245 -31.50 35.20 -10.03
N LEU A 246 -31.62 36.38 -9.41
CA LEU A 246 -32.90 37.08 -9.24
C LEU A 246 -33.21 38.00 -10.42
N GLU A 247 -32.19 38.42 -11.16
CA GLU A 247 -32.31 39.40 -12.23
C GLU A 247 -31.25 39.16 -13.31
N ILE A 248 -31.58 39.53 -14.55
CA ILE A 248 -30.63 39.59 -15.66
C ILE A 248 -30.76 40.98 -16.25
N VAL A 249 -29.70 41.79 -16.12
CA VAL A 249 -29.68 43.16 -16.63
C VAL A 249 -29.01 43.18 -18.01
N THR A 250 -29.63 43.89 -18.94
CA THR A 250 -29.07 44.14 -20.27
C THR A 250 -28.16 45.36 -20.25
N LYS A 251 -27.04 45.30 -20.98
CA LYS A 251 -26.11 46.44 -21.09
C LYS A 251 -26.82 47.65 -21.69
N CYS A 252 -26.52 48.83 -21.14
CA CYS A 252 -26.94 50.09 -21.73
C CYS A 252 -26.16 50.38 -23.03
N ALA A 253 -26.86 50.64 -24.11
CA ALA A 253 -26.29 51.14 -25.37
C ALA A 253 -27.13 52.33 -25.85
N ASP A 254 -26.47 53.47 -26.11
CA ASP A 254 -27.13 54.70 -26.56
C ASP A 254 -28.30 55.17 -25.66
N GLY A 255 -28.18 54.93 -24.34
CA GLY A 255 -29.20 55.31 -23.36
C GLY A 255 -30.41 54.36 -23.27
N ILE A 256 -30.37 53.23 -24.00
CA ILE A 256 -31.43 52.23 -24.04
C ILE A 256 -30.89 50.86 -23.64
N ARG A 257 -31.67 50.15 -22.83
CA ARG A 257 -31.51 48.73 -22.48
C ARG A 257 -32.36 47.89 -23.46
N PRO A 258 -31.74 47.00 -24.25
CA PRO A 258 -32.47 46.23 -25.26
C PRO A 258 -33.41 45.21 -24.63
N SER A 259 -34.65 45.18 -25.11
CA SER A 259 -35.67 44.19 -24.76
C SER A 259 -35.22 42.74 -24.97
N LYS A 260 -35.86 41.82 -24.26
CA LYS A 260 -35.76 40.37 -24.44
C LYS A 260 -35.81 39.94 -25.91
N HIS A 261 -36.71 40.51 -26.72
CA HIS A 261 -36.87 40.19 -28.14
C HIS A 261 -35.63 40.49 -28.99
N LYS A 262 -34.82 41.48 -28.60
CA LYS A 262 -33.55 41.82 -29.26
C LYS A 262 -32.38 40.95 -28.77
N VAL A 263 -32.43 40.51 -27.52
CA VAL A 263 -31.37 39.71 -26.87
C VAL A 263 -31.44 38.23 -27.25
N GLU A 264 -32.64 37.63 -27.20
CA GLU A 264 -32.82 36.17 -27.39
C GLU A 264 -32.26 35.61 -28.72
N PRO A 265 -32.38 36.29 -29.87
CA PRO A 265 -31.80 35.83 -31.13
C PRO A 265 -30.27 35.75 -31.09
N LEU A 266 -29.61 36.58 -30.28
CA LEU A 266 -28.15 36.63 -30.17
C LEU A 266 -27.58 35.47 -29.36
N LEU A 267 -28.35 34.94 -28.40
CA LEU A 267 -27.96 33.79 -27.57
C LEU A 267 -27.65 32.53 -28.41
N GLY A 268 -28.32 32.38 -29.57
CA GLY A 268 -28.15 31.21 -30.43
C GLY A 268 -26.76 31.05 -31.06
N LYS A 269 -25.91 32.08 -31.01
CA LYS A 269 -24.65 32.15 -31.76
C LYS A 269 -23.41 32.31 -30.88
N GLN A 270 -23.57 32.37 -29.56
CA GLN A 270 -22.48 32.73 -28.64
C GLN A 270 -22.31 31.72 -27.50
N LEU A 271 -21.14 31.74 -26.89
CA LEU A 271 -20.83 31.01 -25.67
C LEU A 271 -20.84 31.97 -24.49
N VAL A 272 -21.27 31.48 -23.34
CA VAL A 272 -21.15 32.16 -22.04
C VAL A 272 -20.12 31.43 -21.19
N THR A 273 -19.40 32.17 -20.36
CA THR A 273 -18.41 31.60 -19.44
C THR A 273 -18.95 31.63 -18.03
N LEU A 274 -19.02 30.48 -17.38
CA LEU A 274 -19.22 30.39 -15.94
C LEU A 274 -17.86 30.45 -15.25
N GLU A 275 -17.68 31.39 -14.33
CA GLU A 275 -16.53 31.43 -13.44
C GLU A 275 -16.94 31.08 -12.02
N ILE A 276 -16.25 30.10 -11.44
CA ILE A 276 -16.41 29.69 -10.04
C ILE A 276 -15.08 29.84 -9.32
N ASP A 277 -15.07 30.57 -8.22
CA ASP A 277 -13.94 30.66 -7.30
C ASP A 277 -14.07 29.58 -6.23
N ILE A 278 -13.06 28.72 -6.14
CA ILE A 278 -13.00 27.60 -5.19
C ILE A 278 -11.82 27.81 -4.27
N ARG A 279 -12.07 27.75 -2.96
CA ARG A 279 -11.04 27.65 -1.92
C ARG A 279 -10.85 26.18 -1.57
N GLU A 280 -9.69 25.65 -1.90
CA GLU A 280 -9.29 24.30 -1.53
C GLU A 280 -8.96 24.24 -0.02
N SER A 281 -9.01 23.05 0.58
CA SER A 281 -8.75 22.87 2.02
C SER A 281 -7.32 23.26 2.46
N ASP A 282 -6.39 23.28 1.52
CA ASP A 282 -4.99 23.65 1.69
C ASP A 282 -4.68 25.10 1.27
N ASP A 283 -5.68 25.84 0.76
CA ASP A 283 -5.49 27.25 0.43
C ASP A 283 -5.47 28.12 1.71
N ALA A 284 -4.56 29.11 1.75
CA ALA A 284 -4.52 30.09 2.83
C ALA A 284 -5.84 30.89 2.92
N PRO A 285 -6.22 31.41 4.11
CA PRO A 285 -7.41 32.25 4.26
C PRO A 285 -7.43 33.41 3.24
N GLY A 286 -8.55 33.58 2.53
CA GLY A 286 -8.72 34.60 1.50
C GLY A 286 -8.10 34.26 0.13
N LYS A 287 -7.40 33.13 -0.01
CA LYS A 287 -6.98 32.60 -1.32
C LYS A 287 -8.04 31.68 -1.90
N PHE A 288 -8.18 31.73 -3.21
CA PHE A 288 -9.04 30.86 -4.00
C PHE A 288 -8.44 30.69 -5.38
N ARG A 289 -8.91 29.66 -6.09
CA ARG A 289 -8.57 29.39 -7.47
C ARG A 289 -9.83 29.53 -8.31
N ARG A 290 -9.76 30.37 -9.34
CA ARG A 290 -10.83 30.50 -10.32
C ARG A 290 -10.83 29.32 -11.29
N LYS A 291 -11.99 28.72 -11.46
CA LYS A 291 -12.28 27.68 -12.44
C LYS A 291 -13.29 28.22 -13.43
N THR A 292 -13.06 27.98 -14.71
CA THR A 292 -13.93 28.48 -15.77
C THR A 292 -14.37 27.34 -16.66
N THR A 293 -15.60 27.43 -17.15
CA THR A 293 -16.11 26.56 -18.21
C THR A 293 -17.04 27.37 -19.11
N THR A 294 -17.19 26.95 -20.35
CA THR A 294 -18.06 27.61 -21.32
C THR A 294 -19.19 26.69 -21.75
N PHE A 295 -20.35 27.28 -22.02
CA PHE A 295 -21.51 26.55 -22.56
C PHE A 295 -22.32 27.44 -23.50
N PRO A 296 -23.17 26.86 -24.38
CA PRO A 296 -23.96 27.63 -25.33
C PRO A 296 -24.90 28.62 -24.65
N ALA A 297 -24.85 29.89 -25.04
CA ALA A 297 -25.73 30.92 -24.50
C ALA A 297 -27.22 30.64 -24.80
N ALA A 298 -27.50 29.85 -25.83
CA ALA A 298 -28.84 29.34 -26.15
C ALA A 298 -29.52 28.65 -24.97
N HIS A 299 -28.76 28.03 -24.07
CA HIS A 299 -29.32 27.33 -22.90
C HIS A 299 -29.86 28.31 -21.85
N LEU A 300 -29.48 29.59 -21.91
CA LEU A 300 -30.01 30.65 -21.05
C LEU A 300 -31.35 31.22 -21.53
N LYS A 301 -31.84 30.86 -22.73
CA LYS A 301 -33.12 31.37 -23.26
C LYS A 301 -34.27 31.29 -22.26
N PRO A 302 -34.50 30.17 -21.53
CA PRO A 302 -35.58 30.10 -20.54
C PRO A 302 -35.41 31.08 -19.37
N LEU A 303 -34.17 31.40 -18.97
CA LEU A 303 -33.88 32.35 -17.89
C LEU A 303 -34.01 33.79 -18.37
N VAL A 304 -33.39 34.12 -19.50
CA VAL A 304 -33.50 35.43 -20.13
C VAL A 304 -34.97 35.75 -20.40
N GLY A 305 -35.73 34.78 -20.89
CA GLY A 305 -37.13 34.99 -21.19
C GLY A 305 -38.03 35.22 -19.98
N ARG A 306 -37.56 34.89 -18.78
CA ARG A 306 -38.28 35.13 -17.52
C ARG A 306 -37.82 36.39 -16.79
N LEU A 307 -36.57 36.79 -16.97
CA LEU A 307 -35.90 37.79 -16.12
C LEU A 307 -35.51 39.08 -16.84
N VAL A 308 -35.59 39.12 -18.17
CA VAL A 308 -35.37 40.34 -18.97
C VAL A 308 -36.72 40.93 -19.38
N GLU A 309 -36.84 42.24 -19.32
CA GLU A 309 -38.07 42.98 -19.67
C GLU A 309 -38.48 42.77 -21.15
N GLU A 310 -39.79 42.81 -21.38
CA GLU A 310 -40.37 42.60 -22.72
C GLU A 310 -40.11 43.79 -23.66
N ASP A 311 -40.13 45.00 -23.11
CA ASP A 311 -39.92 46.25 -23.83
C ASP A 311 -38.52 46.82 -23.58
N ASP A 312 -38.09 47.72 -24.46
CA ASP A 312 -36.84 48.45 -24.26
C ASP A 312 -37.00 49.41 -23.07
N ALA A 313 -36.00 49.50 -22.21
CA ALA A 313 -36.01 50.39 -21.05
C ALA A 313 -35.00 51.53 -21.19
N GLN A 314 -35.31 52.69 -20.63
CA GLN A 314 -34.33 53.77 -20.50
C GLN A 314 -33.24 53.35 -19.50
N CYS A 315 -31.99 53.74 -19.73
CA CYS A 315 -30.96 53.54 -18.72
C CYS A 315 -31.12 54.57 -17.59
N ASP A 316 -31.16 54.08 -16.35
CA ASP A 316 -31.08 54.90 -15.13
C ASP A 316 -29.65 55.44 -14.88
#